data_AF-A0A4R9K8C4-F1
#
_entry.id   AF-A0A4R9K8C4-F1
#
_cell.length_a   1.000
_cell.length_b   1.000
_cell.length_c   1.000
_cell.angle_alpha   90.00
_cell.angle_beta   90.00
_cell.angle_gamma   90.00
#
_symmetry.space_group_name_H-M   'P 1'
#
loop_
_entity.id
_entity.type
_entity.pdbx_description
1 polymer ?
#
loop_
_entity_poly.entity_id
_entity_poly.type
_entity_poly.pdbx_seq_one_letter_code
_entity_poly.pdbx_strand_id
1 'polypeptide(L)'
;MERMNNKVIFLVLFLLMITAFPLLNAQGQEKSASIDKIWENIYSQDYISAKKLVQKELQGSNSESLQLLSLMEICLNGLERYKQADESRKKILSVWEKNHKKAYIEENYPLNLATWTRMAVVTPNVLVLGAEYYLPYPVNAKKEGFYYHKFTAYNRFSKRASKFFKLENSPKTEKEYRLFEISEEGEATLVKNYGNTLPDFRDEMKDVMKYLKL
;
A
#
# COMPACT_ATOMS: atom_id res chain seq x y z
N MET A 1 40.62 -50.18 -16.07
CA MET A 1 39.28 -50.52 -15.59
C MET A 1 39.28 -50.38 -14.07
N GLU A 2 39.50 -49.20 -13.50
CA GLU A 2 38.55 -48.07 -13.38
C GLU A 2 37.13 -48.47 -12.96
N ARG A 3 36.89 -48.50 -11.63
CA ARG A 3 35.65 -48.07 -10.96
C ARG A 3 35.78 -48.22 -9.44
N MET A 4 36.59 -47.37 -8.84
CA MET A 4 36.51 -47.03 -7.41
C MET A 4 36.88 -45.56 -7.32
N ASN A 5 35.90 -44.65 -7.39
CA ASN A 5 36.05 -43.25 -6.96
C ASN A 5 34.79 -42.34 -6.97
N ASN A 6 33.55 -42.88 -7.03
CA ASN A 6 32.36 -42.00 -7.10
C ASN A 6 31.37 -42.11 -5.93
N LYS A 7 31.72 -42.78 -4.82
CA LYS A 7 30.79 -42.92 -3.68
C LYS A 7 31.23 -42.26 -2.37
N VAL A 8 32.49 -41.85 -2.23
CA VAL A 8 32.98 -41.15 -1.02
C VAL A 8 32.95 -39.61 -1.19
N ILE A 9 33.02 -39.11 -2.43
CA ILE A 9 32.97 -37.67 -2.72
C ILE A 9 31.55 -37.10 -2.60
N PHE A 10 30.51 -37.94 -2.76
CA PHE A 10 29.12 -37.48 -2.67
C PHE A 10 28.60 -37.32 -1.23
N LEU A 11 29.32 -37.82 -0.22
CA LEU A 11 28.88 -37.74 1.19
C LEU A 11 29.51 -36.59 1.98
N VAL A 12 30.53 -35.92 1.42
CA VAL A 12 31.20 -34.77 2.07
C VAL A 12 30.69 -33.42 1.56
N LEU A 13 30.05 -33.37 0.39
CA LEU A 13 29.45 -32.15 -0.16
C LEU A 13 28.02 -31.87 0.31
N PHE A 14 27.35 -32.82 0.97
CA PHE A 14 26.01 -32.61 1.53
C PHE A 14 26.03 -32.10 2.99
N LEU A 15 27.20 -32.10 3.64
CA LEU A 15 27.34 -31.71 5.05
C LEU A 15 27.89 -30.29 5.29
N LEU A 16 28.21 -29.53 4.24
CA LEU A 16 28.82 -28.20 4.34
C LEU A 16 27.88 -27.03 4.00
N MET A 17 26.59 -27.27 3.77
CA MET A 17 25.60 -26.21 3.47
C MET A 17 24.65 -25.90 4.64
N ILE A 18 24.91 -26.41 5.85
CA ILE A 18 24.01 -26.23 7.01
C ILE A 18 24.48 -25.13 7.99
N THR A 19 25.64 -24.50 7.81
CA THR A 19 26.18 -23.58 8.83
C THR A 19 26.39 -22.12 8.40
N ALA A 20 25.56 -21.58 7.50
CA ALA A 20 25.58 -20.14 7.18
C ALA A 20 24.19 -19.46 7.09
N PHE A 21 23.09 -20.16 7.39
CA PHE A 21 21.73 -19.63 7.25
C PHE A 21 20.92 -19.33 8.53
N PRO A 22 21.46 -19.07 9.74
CA PRO A 22 20.61 -18.55 10.82
C PRO A 22 20.38 -17.03 10.74
N LEU A 23 21.30 -16.26 10.13
CA LEU A 23 21.27 -14.79 10.24
C LEU A 23 20.34 -14.10 9.22
N LEU A 24 20.11 -14.71 8.04
CA LEU A 24 19.25 -14.12 7.01
C LEU A 24 17.74 -14.32 7.29
N ASN A 25 17.37 -15.40 8.00
CA ASN A 25 15.96 -15.71 8.31
C ASN A 25 15.43 -14.99 9.55
N ALA A 26 16.29 -14.72 10.54
CA ALA A 26 15.90 -13.96 11.73
C ALA A 26 15.44 -12.53 11.36
N GLN A 27 16.14 -11.89 10.43
CA GLN A 27 15.86 -10.51 10.02
C GLN A 27 14.55 -10.38 9.20
N GLY A 28 14.18 -11.40 8.44
CA GLY A 28 12.91 -11.46 7.69
C GLY A 28 11.69 -11.73 8.59
N GLN A 29 11.84 -12.63 9.56
CA GLN A 29 10.77 -12.92 10.54
C GLN A 29 10.54 -11.76 11.51
N GLU A 30 11.60 -11.13 12.03
CA GLU A 30 11.49 -9.96 12.90
C GLU A 30 10.85 -8.76 12.19
N LYS A 31 11.17 -8.54 10.91
CA LYS A 31 10.57 -7.48 10.10
C LYS A 31 9.09 -7.71 9.80
N SER A 32 8.65 -8.95 9.63
CA SER A 32 7.22 -9.26 9.53
C SER A 32 6.51 -8.97 10.85
N ALA A 33 7.08 -9.42 11.98
CA ALA A 33 6.49 -9.25 13.30
C ALA A 33 6.40 -7.77 13.71
N SER A 34 7.37 -6.92 13.32
CA SER A 34 7.32 -5.48 13.59
C SER A 34 6.20 -4.77 12.81
N ILE A 35 6.01 -5.14 11.53
CA ILE A 35 4.92 -4.63 10.68
C ILE A 35 3.55 -5.04 11.22
N ASP A 36 3.40 -6.31 11.64
CA ASP A 36 2.14 -6.80 12.21
C ASP A 36 1.78 -6.01 13.47
N LYS A 37 2.75 -5.78 14.36
CA LYS A 37 2.56 -4.98 15.57
C LYS A 37 2.23 -3.50 15.28
N ILE A 38 2.79 -2.93 14.22
CA ILE A 38 2.43 -1.58 13.77
C ILE A 38 0.94 -1.56 13.35
N TRP A 39 0.50 -2.55 12.58
CA TRP A 39 -0.90 -2.66 12.18
C TRP A 39 -1.83 -2.91 13.38
N GLU A 40 -1.46 -3.74 14.34
CA GLU A 40 -2.22 -3.93 15.59
C GLU A 40 -2.47 -2.60 16.31
N ASN A 41 -1.44 -1.76 16.43
CA ASN A 41 -1.59 -0.43 17.01
C ASN A 41 -2.51 0.47 16.16
N ILE A 42 -2.40 0.43 14.82
CA ILE A 42 -3.31 1.16 13.91
C ILE A 42 -4.76 0.68 14.08
N TYR A 43 -5.01 -0.63 14.16
CA TYR A 43 -6.34 -1.21 14.39
C TYR A 43 -6.94 -0.84 15.75
N SER A 44 -6.09 -0.59 16.74
CA SER A 44 -6.47 -0.08 18.06
C SER A 44 -6.50 1.44 18.11
N GLN A 45 -6.27 2.13 16.98
CA GLN A 45 -6.17 3.58 16.87
C GLN A 45 -5.08 4.23 17.76
N ASP A 46 -4.11 3.44 18.23
CA ASP A 46 -2.91 3.95 18.92
C ASP A 46 -1.84 4.37 17.91
N TYR A 47 -2.12 5.46 17.20
CA TYR A 47 -1.22 6.00 16.18
C TYR A 47 0.09 6.54 16.78
N ILE A 48 0.14 6.86 18.08
CA ILE A 48 1.35 7.33 18.76
C ILE A 48 2.35 6.17 18.86
N SER A 49 1.90 5.02 19.39
CA SER A 49 2.75 3.83 19.50
C SER A 49 3.13 3.27 18.13
N ALA A 50 2.19 3.24 17.19
CA ALA A 50 2.46 2.85 15.81
C ALA A 50 3.56 3.73 15.18
N LYS A 51 3.43 5.06 15.28
CA LYS A 51 4.43 6.01 14.75
C LYS A 51 5.83 5.76 15.32
N LYS A 52 5.94 5.57 16.64
CA LYS A 52 7.24 5.32 17.29
C LYS A 52 7.92 4.05 16.75
N LEU A 53 7.14 2.98 16.56
CA LEU A 53 7.66 1.74 15.96
C LEU A 53 8.12 1.97 14.53
N VAL A 54 7.30 2.63 13.69
CA VAL A 54 7.69 2.94 12.30
C VAL A 54 8.96 3.79 12.26
N GLN A 55 9.10 4.79 13.15
CA GLN A 55 10.31 5.62 13.23
C GLN A 55 11.56 4.82 13.55
N LYS A 56 11.45 3.83 14.45
CA LYS A 56 12.55 2.92 14.78
C LYS A 56 12.92 2.05 13.57
N GLU A 57 11.93 1.48 12.90
CA GLU A 57 12.13 0.61 11.74
C GLU A 57 12.69 1.36 10.51
N LEU A 58 12.39 2.66 10.36
CA LEU A 58 12.89 3.52 9.28
C LEU A 58 14.37 3.95 9.43
N GLN A 59 15.08 3.50 10.47
CA GLN A 59 16.49 3.84 10.66
C GLN A 59 17.41 2.99 9.77
N GLY A 60 18.60 3.51 9.45
CA GLY A 60 19.62 2.78 8.69
C GLY A 60 19.16 2.36 7.29
N SER A 61 19.29 1.06 6.99
CA SER A 61 19.04 0.47 5.67
C SER A 61 17.57 0.50 5.23
N ASN A 62 16.63 0.77 6.13
CA ASN A 62 15.20 0.79 5.84
C ASN A 62 14.65 2.20 5.58
N SER A 63 15.50 3.23 5.56
CA SER A 63 15.09 4.64 5.46
C SER A 63 14.35 5.02 4.18
N GLU A 64 14.46 4.21 3.13
CA GLU A 64 13.73 4.31 1.85
C GLU A 64 12.69 3.18 1.67
N SER A 65 12.31 2.44 2.72
CA SER A 65 11.28 1.40 2.61
C SER A 65 9.91 2.03 2.34
N LEU A 66 9.37 1.86 1.12
CA LEU A 66 8.05 2.37 0.73
C LEU A 66 6.93 1.88 1.67
N GLN A 67 6.99 0.63 2.13
CA GLN A 67 6.02 0.08 3.08
C GLN A 67 6.04 0.82 4.41
N LEU A 68 7.23 1.07 4.98
CA LEU A 68 7.36 1.77 6.25
C LEU A 68 7.04 3.26 6.12
N LEU A 69 7.38 3.89 4.99
CA LEU A 69 6.99 5.27 4.70
C LEU A 69 5.47 5.41 4.56
N SER A 70 4.79 4.44 3.94
CA SER A 70 3.32 4.38 3.87
C SER A 70 2.71 4.23 5.27
N LEU A 71 3.24 3.35 6.13
CA LEU A 71 2.80 3.23 7.52
C LEU A 71 3.04 4.52 8.32
N MET A 72 4.14 5.23 8.05
CA MET A 72 4.39 6.55 8.64
C MET A 72 3.32 7.56 8.23
N GLU A 73 2.99 7.62 6.93
CA GLU A 73 1.95 8.52 6.42
C GLU A 73 0.58 8.22 7.07
N ILE A 74 0.20 6.94 7.17
CA ILE A 74 -1.03 6.51 7.84
C ILE A 74 -1.06 7.01 9.30
N CYS A 75 0.02 6.79 10.06
CA CYS A 75 0.10 7.23 11.44
C CYS A 75 0.02 8.76 11.56
N LEU A 76 0.68 9.50 10.66
CA LEU A 76 0.66 10.96 10.67
C LEU A 76 -0.72 11.52 10.32
N ASN A 77 -1.43 10.91 9.37
CA ASN A 77 -2.81 11.26 9.06
C ASN A 77 -3.75 10.94 10.23
N GLY A 78 -3.61 9.77 10.88
CA GLY A 78 -4.39 9.41 12.08
C GLY A 78 -4.14 10.31 13.29
N LEU A 79 -2.97 10.95 13.37
CA LEU A 79 -2.62 11.96 14.38
C LEU A 79 -2.93 13.39 13.95
N GLU A 80 -3.61 13.58 12.80
CA GLU A 80 -3.91 14.88 12.21
C GLU A 80 -2.66 15.77 11.98
N ARG A 81 -1.49 15.16 11.80
CA ARG A 81 -0.23 15.84 11.47
C ARG A 81 -0.07 15.98 9.97
N TYR A 82 -1.05 16.62 9.32
CA TYR A 82 -1.22 16.62 7.86
C TYR A 82 0.01 17.13 7.10
N LYS A 83 0.65 18.20 7.57
CA LYS A 83 1.89 18.70 6.96
C LYS A 83 3.00 17.64 6.88
N GLN A 84 3.21 16.90 7.97
CA GLN A 84 4.20 15.82 8.02
C GLN A 84 3.77 14.63 7.15
N ALA A 85 2.47 14.33 7.10
CA ALA A 85 1.96 13.28 6.21
C ALA A 85 2.21 13.64 4.73
N ASP A 86 2.02 14.89 4.34
CA ASP A 86 2.28 15.36 2.98
C ASP A 86 3.77 15.36 2.63
N GLU A 87 4.64 15.66 3.60
CA GLU A 87 6.09 15.47 3.47
C GLU A 87 6.45 14.00 3.28
N SER A 88 5.81 13.09 4.03
CA SER A 88 5.97 11.64 3.87
C SER A 88 5.55 11.18 2.47
N ARG A 89 4.40 11.65 1.96
CA ARG A 89 3.94 11.42 0.58
C ARG A 89 4.98 11.84 -0.45
N LYS A 90 5.54 13.04 -0.33
CA LYS A 90 6.59 13.52 -1.25
C LYS A 90 7.82 12.62 -1.24
N LYS A 91 8.22 12.14 -0.06
CA LYS A 91 9.33 11.20 0.09
C LYS A 91 9.02 9.85 -0.55
N ILE A 92 7.81 9.29 -0.35
CA ILE A 92 7.36 8.05 -0.97
C ILE A 92 7.45 8.14 -2.49
N LEU A 93 6.91 9.22 -3.07
CA LEU A 93 6.95 9.45 -4.52
C LEU A 93 8.39 9.56 -5.04
N SER A 94 9.25 10.30 -4.34
CA SER A 94 10.66 10.45 -4.72
C SER A 94 11.42 9.12 -4.70
N VAL A 95 11.23 8.31 -3.66
CA VAL A 95 11.85 6.98 -3.55
C VAL A 95 11.33 6.06 -4.66
N TRP A 96 10.02 6.06 -4.89
CA TRP A 96 9.41 5.24 -5.93
C TRP A 96 9.92 5.63 -7.33
N GLU A 97 9.98 6.93 -7.63
CA GLU A 97 10.48 7.43 -8.90
C GLU A 97 11.94 7.06 -9.15
N LYS A 98 12.80 7.20 -8.13
CA LYS A 98 14.22 6.90 -8.21
C LYS A 98 14.49 5.40 -8.38
N ASN A 99 13.79 4.55 -7.62
CA ASN A 99 14.17 3.14 -7.46
C ASN A 99 13.28 2.16 -8.24
N HIS A 100 12.05 2.54 -8.60
CA HIS A 100 11.04 1.59 -9.07
C HIS A 100 10.33 1.98 -10.36
N LYS A 101 10.17 3.28 -10.67
CA LYS A 101 9.41 3.75 -11.84
C LYS A 101 9.88 3.18 -13.18
N LYS A 102 11.20 3.07 -13.38
CA LYS A 102 11.78 2.53 -14.62
C LYS A 102 11.34 1.08 -14.85
N ALA A 103 11.63 0.21 -13.89
CA ALA A 103 11.23 -1.20 -13.95
C ALA A 103 9.70 -1.36 -14.06
N TYR A 104 8.94 -0.53 -13.35
CA TYR A 104 7.48 -0.53 -13.41
C TYR A 104 6.94 -0.29 -14.83
N ILE A 105 7.51 0.70 -15.54
CA ILE A 105 7.11 1.04 -16.92
C ILE A 105 7.59 -0.03 -17.91
N GLU A 106 8.80 -0.56 -17.74
CA GLU A 106 9.42 -1.52 -18.66
C GLU A 106 8.83 -2.93 -18.55
N GLU A 107 8.50 -3.38 -17.33
CA GLU A 107 8.07 -4.76 -17.05
C GLU A 107 6.55 -4.93 -17.03
N ASN A 108 5.78 -3.87 -17.28
CA ASN A 108 4.31 -3.87 -17.23
C ASN A 108 3.77 -4.47 -15.93
N TYR A 109 4.36 -4.04 -14.80
CA TYR A 109 4.07 -4.58 -13.47
C TYR A 109 2.56 -4.61 -13.17
N PRO A 110 2.06 -5.64 -12.45
CA PRO A 110 0.65 -5.75 -12.12
C PRO A 110 0.07 -4.47 -11.51
N LEU A 111 -1.00 -4.01 -12.13
CA LEU A 111 -1.61 -2.69 -11.94
C LEU A 111 -2.20 -2.49 -10.52
N ASN A 112 -2.48 -3.58 -9.81
CA ASN A 112 -2.96 -3.59 -8.43
C ASN A 112 -1.87 -3.26 -7.40
N LEU A 113 -0.60 -3.40 -7.75
CA LEU A 113 0.57 -3.06 -6.92
C LEU A 113 1.06 -1.61 -7.14
N ALA A 114 0.38 -0.86 -8.03
CA ALA A 114 0.74 0.50 -8.42
C ALA A 114 0.35 1.58 -7.42
N THR A 115 0.04 1.21 -6.18
CA THR A 115 -0.49 2.13 -5.18
C THR A 115 0.24 1.99 -3.86
N TRP A 116 0.17 3.03 -3.02
CA TRP A 116 0.45 2.90 -1.59
C TRP A 116 -0.71 3.42 -0.77
N THR A 117 -0.87 2.88 0.43
CA THR A 117 -1.90 3.31 1.36
C THR A 117 -1.47 4.62 2.03
N ARG A 118 -2.33 5.63 1.96
CA ARG A 118 -2.11 6.95 2.55
C ARG A 118 -2.79 7.12 3.90
N MET A 119 -3.98 6.54 4.03
CA MET A 119 -4.84 6.67 5.20
C MET A 119 -5.56 5.37 5.50
N ALA A 120 -5.77 5.14 6.79
CA ALA A 120 -6.65 4.10 7.31
C ALA A 120 -7.67 4.76 8.24
N VAL A 121 -8.94 4.41 8.10
CA VAL A 121 -9.99 4.79 9.05
C VAL A 121 -10.56 3.51 9.63
N VAL A 122 -10.54 3.41 10.96
CA VAL A 122 -10.92 2.21 11.70
C VAL A 122 -12.19 2.48 12.50
N THR A 123 -13.26 1.74 12.19
CA THR A 123 -14.49 1.71 12.99
C THR A 123 -14.62 0.33 13.65
N PRO A 124 -15.61 0.09 14.55
CA PRO A 124 -15.74 -1.21 15.21
C PRO A 124 -15.81 -2.40 14.23
N ASN A 125 -16.48 -2.23 13.09
CA ASN A 125 -16.74 -3.33 12.15
C ASN A 125 -16.03 -3.18 10.81
N VAL A 126 -15.58 -1.97 10.46
CA VAL A 126 -15.06 -1.66 9.12
C VAL A 126 -13.67 -1.03 9.22
N LEU A 127 -12.78 -1.46 8.34
CA LEU A 127 -11.53 -0.78 8.04
C LEU A 127 -11.66 -0.18 6.64
N VAL A 128 -11.50 1.13 6.49
CA VAL A 128 -11.39 1.78 5.19
C VAL A 128 -9.94 2.14 4.93
N LEU A 129 -9.38 1.59 3.86
CA LEU A 129 -8.04 1.93 3.39
C LEU A 129 -8.15 2.84 2.17
N GLY A 130 -7.54 4.02 2.26
CA GLY A 130 -7.38 4.93 1.14
C GLY A 130 -5.97 4.81 0.59
N ALA A 131 -5.85 4.60 -0.70
CA ALA A 131 -4.59 4.49 -1.41
C ALA A 131 -4.53 5.43 -2.63
N GLU A 132 -3.32 5.87 -2.96
CA GLU A 132 -3.02 6.67 -4.13
C GLU A 132 -2.21 5.84 -5.13
N TYR A 133 -2.45 6.05 -6.43
CA TYR A 133 -1.62 5.46 -7.47
C TYR A 133 -0.32 6.24 -7.64
N TYR A 134 0.82 5.54 -7.73
CA TYR A 134 2.12 6.15 -8.04
C TYR A 134 2.12 6.87 -9.40
N LEU A 135 1.33 6.34 -10.35
CA LEU A 135 0.98 6.98 -11.61
C LEU A 135 -0.53 6.83 -11.83
N PRO A 136 -1.24 7.87 -12.30
CA PRO A 136 -2.67 7.75 -12.59
C PRO A 136 -2.97 6.53 -13.47
N TYR A 137 -3.93 5.72 -13.03
CA TYR A 137 -4.20 4.40 -13.61
C TYR A 137 -5.28 4.47 -14.69
N PRO A 138 -5.06 4.00 -15.92
CA PRO A 138 -6.04 4.15 -16.99
C PRO A 138 -7.37 3.45 -16.66
N VAL A 139 -8.49 4.13 -16.96
CA VAL A 139 -9.85 3.59 -16.72
C VAL A 139 -10.14 2.40 -17.63
N ASN A 140 -9.61 2.41 -18.86
CA ASN A 140 -9.73 1.31 -19.82
C ASN A 140 -8.39 1.02 -20.52
N ALA A 141 -8.31 -0.13 -21.21
CA ALA A 141 -7.11 -0.54 -21.96
C ALA A 141 -6.68 0.47 -23.04
N LYS A 142 -7.58 1.36 -23.48
CA LYS A 142 -7.34 2.40 -24.50
C LYS A 142 -6.88 3.74 -23.91
N LYS A 143 -6.58 3.80 -22.60
CA LYS A 143 -6.07 4.98 -21.86
C LYS A 143 -7.01 6.20 -21.83
N GLU A 144 -8.30 6.02 -22.04
CA GLU A 144 -9.24 7.13 -21.92
C GLU A 144 -9.60 7.36 -20.44
N GLY A 145 -9.00 8.40 -19.84
CA GLY A 145 -9.23 8.75 -18.44
C GLY A 145 -8.38 7.96 -17.46
N PHE A 146 -8.28 8.50 -16.24
CA PHE A 146 -7.41 7.96 -15.20
C PHE A 146 -8.08 7.92 -13.82
N TYR A 147 -7.70 6.90 -13.05
CA TYR A 147 -7.94 6.78 -11.64
C TYR A 147 -6.75 7.32 -10.84
N TYR A 148 -7.01 8.16 -9.86
CA TYR A 148 -5.97 8.82 -9.05
C TYR A 148 -5.88 8.24 -7.65
N HIS A 149 -7.03 7.94 -7.07
CA HIS A 149 -7.16 7.36 -5.73
C HIS A 149 -8.09 6.16 -5.77
N LYS A 150 -7.87 5.22 -4.85
CA LYS A 150 -8.76 4.10 -4.58
C LYS A 150 -9.03 3.99 -3.09
N PHE A 151 -10.26 3.65 -2.73
CA PHE A 151 -10.63 3.34 -1.36
C PHE A 151 -11.23 1.96 -1.31
N THR A 152 -10.92 1.21 -0.26
CA THR A 152 -11.48 -0.12 -0.07
C THR A 152 -11.95 -0.26 1.37
N ALA A 153 -13.23 -0.53 1.53
CA ALA A 153 -13.80 -0.89 2.82
C ALA A 153 -13.68 -2.40 3.01
N TYR A 154 -13.21 -2.81 4.18
CA TYR A 154 -13.07 -4.20 4.59
C TYR A 154 -13.91 -4.44 5.84
N ASN A 155 -14.58 -5.59 5.91
CA ASN A 155 -15.09 -6.07 7.18
C ASN A 155 -13.91 -6.52 8.06
N ARG A 156 -13.82 -6.00 9.29
CA ARG A 156 -12.68 -6.27 10.18
C ARG A 156 -12.59 -7.72 10.66
N PHE A 157 -13.73 -8.41 10.76
CA PHE A 157 -13.78 -9.79 11.23
C PHE A 157 -13.43 -10.77 10.11
N SER A 158 -14.08 -10.65 8.96
CA SER A 158 -13.85 -11.56 7.82
C SER A 158 -12.62 -11.19 7.00
N LYS A 159 -12.10 -9.96 7.17
CA LYS A 159 -11.03 -9.35 6.36
C LYS A 159 -11.35 -9.31 4.86
N ARG A 160 -12.61 -9.49 4.48
CA ARG A 160 -13.06 -9.41 3.09
C ARG A 160 -13.37 -7.96 2.73
N ALA A 161 -12.94 -7.55 1.53
CA ALA A 161 -13.38 -6.29 0.94
C ALA A 161 -14.90 -6.34 0.71
N SER A 162 -15.58 -5.25 1.03
CA SER A 162 -17.04 -5.13 0.91
C SER A 162 -17.47 -4.03 -0.05
N LYS A 163 -16.66 -2.98 -0.20
CA LYS A 163 -16.93 -1.84 -1.10
C LYS A 163 -15.64 -1.28 -1.67
N PHE A 164 -15.69 -0.86 -2.92
CA PHE A 164 -14.57 -0.26 -3.64
C PHE A 164 -14.96 1.11 -4.17
N PHE A 165 -14.05 2.07 -4.06
CA PHE A 165 -14.24 3.40 -4.59
C PHE A 165 -13.05 3.82 -5.40
N LYS A 166 -13.27 4.62 -6.44
CA LYS A 166 -12.19 5.18 -7.27
C LYS A 166 -12.50 6.62 -7.64
N LEU A 167 -11.48 7.47 -7.54
CA LEU A 167 -11.52 8.84 -8.05
C LEU A 167 -11.11 8.83 -9.52
N GLU A 168 -12.06 9.11 -10.41
CA GLU A 168 -11.87 9.16 -11.86
C GLU A 168 -11.78 10.60 -12.36
N ASN A 169 -10.91 10.84 -13.34
CA ASN A 169 -10.99 11.99 -14.23
C ASN A 169 -10.83 11.51 -15.68
N SER A 170 -11.85 11.72 -16.51
CA SER A 170 -11.89 11.24 -17.89
C SER A 170 -12.73 12.16 -18.78
N PRO A 171 -12.65 12.00 -20.13
CA PRO A 171 -13.61 12.65 -21.03
C PRO A 171 -15.07 12.32 -20.71
N LYS A 172 -15.36 11.14 -20.13
CA LYS A 172 -16.71 10.73 -19.71
C LYS A 172 -17.20 11.47 -18.46
N THR A 173 -16.27 11.96 -17.65
CA THR A 173 -16.58 12.83 -16.51
C THR A 173 -16.48 14.32 -16.87
N GLU A 174 -16.47 14.66 -18.16
CA GLU A 174 -16.26 16.05 -18.63
C GLU A 174 -14.95 16.67 -18.12
N LYS A 175 -13.93 15.83 -17.87
CA LYS A 175 -12.66 16.18 -17.23
C LYS A 175 -12.78 16.69 -15.78
N GLU A 176 -13.90 16.41 -15.13
CA GLU A 176 -14.07 16.60 -13.69
C GLU A 176 -13.56 15.39 -12.91
N TYR A 177 -13.06 15.63 -11.70
CA TYR A 177 -12.75 14.61 -10.72
C TYR A 177 -14.04 14.14 -10.05
N ARG A 178 -14.41 12.89 -10.31
CA ARG A 178 -15.64 12.27 -9.79
C ARG A 178 -15.28 10.98 -9.04
N LEU A 179 -15.76 10.87 -7.80
CA LEU A 179 -15.59 9.70 -6.96
C LEU A 179 -16.77 8.76 -7.19
N PHE A 180 -16.48 7.52 -7.57
CA PHE A 180 -17.46 6.47 -7.78
C PHE A 180 -17.28 5.33 -6.79
N GLU A 181 -18.38 4.72 -6.37
CA GLU A 181 -18.41 3.36 -5.83
C GLU A 181 -18.52 2.39 -7.02
N ILE A 182 -17.68 1.35 -7.02
CA ILE A 182 -17.64 0.35 -8.09
C ILE A 182 -18.09 -0.99 -7.51
N SER A 183 -19.15 -1.57 -8.07
CA SER A 183 -19.67 -2.88 -7.68
C SER A 183 -18.75 -4.02 -8.17
N GLU A 184 -19.00 -5.25 -7.69
CA GLU A 184 -18.26 -6.43 -8.17
C GLU A 184 -18.54 -6.72 -9.65
N GLU A 185 -19.75 -6.38 -10.12
CA GLU A 185 -20.20 -6.46 -11.50
C GLU A 185 -19.67 -5.31 -12.37
N GLY A 186 -18.99 -4.34 -11.77
CA GLY A 186 -18.41 -3.18 -12.45
C GLY A 186 -19.38 -2.01 -12.65
N GLU A 187 -20.54 -2.01 -11.99
CA GLU A 187 -21.44 -0.86 -12.00
C GLU A 187 -20.84 0.29 -11.20
N ALA A 188 -20.99 1.52 -11.70
CA ALA A 188 -20.41 2.72 -11.10
C ALA A 188 -21.50 3.66 -10.56
N THR A 189 -21.52 3.84 -9.24
CA THR A 189 -22.43 4.79 -8.56
C THR A 189 -21.68 6.05 -8.20
N LEU A 190 -22.14 7.22 -8.66
CA LEU A 190 -21.53 8.50 -8.31
C LEU A 190 -21.72 8.79 -6.81
N VAL A 191 -20.60 8.96 -6.09
CA VAL A 191 -20.58 9.36 -4.68
C VAL A 191 -20.44 10.87 -4.55
N LYS A 192 -19.51 11.46 -5.31
CA LYS A 192 -19.19 12.89 -5.21
C LYS A 192 -18.59 13.42 -6.50
N ASN A 193 -18.91 14.67 -6.84
CA ASN A 193 -18.26 15.45 -7.88
C ASN A 193 -17.44 16.59 -7.24
N TYR A 194 -16.16 16.70 -7.62
CA TYR A 194 -15.22 17.71 -7.13
C TYR A 194 -14.87 18.79 -8.19
N GLY A 195 -15.45 18.70 -9.39
CA GLY A 195 -15.15 19.62 -10.49
C GLY A 195 -13.73 19.42 -11.05
N ASN A 196 -13.10 20.49 -11.52
CA ASN A 196 -11.87 20.40 -12.33
C ASN A 196 -10.57 20.39 -11.52
N THR A 197 -10.65 20.34 -10.19
CA THR A 197 -9.48 20.35 -9.29
C THR A 197 -9.35 19.01 -8.60
N LEU A 198 -8.14 18.45 -8.55
CA LEU A 198 -7.87 17.22 -7.79
C LEU A 198 -8.20 17.51 -6.31
N PRO A 199 -9.15 16.79 -5.69
CA PRO A 199 -9.52 16.99 -4.31
C PRO A 199 -8.39 16.63 -3.34
N ASP A 200 -8.46 17.16 -2.11
CA ASP A 200 -7.63 16.66 -1.02
C ASP A 200 -8.09 15.25 -0.62
N PHE A 201 -7.12 14.35 -0.49
CA PHE A 201 -7.35 12.94 -0.18
C PHE A 201 -8.16 12.72 1.10
N ARG A 202 -8.01 13.62 2.08
CA ARG A 202 -8.72 13.54 3.37
C ARG A 202 -10.19 13.91 3.20
N ASP A 203 -10.52 14.81 2.28
CA ASP A 203 -11.91 15.15 1.98
C ASP A 203 -12.61 14.03 1.23
N GLU A 204 -11.92 13.37 0.29
CA GLU A 204 -12.41 12.14 -0.32
C GLU A 204 -12.66 11.04 0.71
N MET A 205 -11.73 10.83 1.66
CA MET A 205 -11.91 9.86 2.73
C MET A 205 -13.15 10.18 3.57
N LYS A 206 -13.38 11.46 3.92
CA LYS A 206 -14.59 11.87 4.65
C LYS A 206 -15.87 11.59 3.85
N ASP A 207 -15.87 11.86 2.55
CA ASP A 207 -17.02 11.61 1.68
C ASP A 207 -17.30 10.10 1.55
N VAL A 208 -16.26 9.25 1.46
CA VAL A 208 -16.39 7.78 1.49
C VAL A 208 -17.00 7.31 2.81
N MET A 209 -16.49 7.80 3.94
CA MET A 209 -17.02 7.44 5.27
C MET A 209 -18.49 7.84 5.41
N LYS A 210 -18.84 9.07 4.98
CA LYS A 210 -20.22 9.56 4.96
C LYS A 210 -21.13 8.69 4.09
N TYR A 211 -20.67 8.30 2.90
CA TYR A 211 -21.43 7.41 2.01
C TYR A 211 -21.68 6.04 2.63
N LEU A 212 -20.69 5.50 3.35
CA LEU A 212 -20.81 4.24 4.10
C LEU A 212 -21.64 4.35 5.39
N LYS A 213 -22.07 5.56 5.77
CA LYS A 213 -22.79 5.85 7.03
C LYS A 213 -21.99 5.45 8.27
N LEU A 214 -20.68 5.70 8.24
CA LEU A 214 -19.73 5.40 9.29
C LEU A 214 -19.21 6.66 10.00
#